data_AF-A0A0L8L784-F1
#
_entry.id   AF-A0A0L8L784-F1
#
_cell.length_a   1.000
_cell.length_b   1.000
_cell.length_c   1.000
_cell.angle_alpha   90.00
_cell.angle_beta   90.00
_cell.angle_gamma   90.00
#
_symmetry.space_group_name_H-M   'P 1'
#
loop_
_entity.id
_entity.type
_entity.pdbx_description
1 polymer ?
#
loop_
_entity_poly.entity_id
_entity_poly.type
_entity_poly.pdbx_seq_one_letter_code
_entity_poly.pdbx_strand_id
1 'polypeptide(L)'
;MAVRQTEEVVEQLREALVGVGLVLPSLRVDPVTGASDEPFALVELGRCNVRTAERLASVLRGERPAIGAHVVDVRDGRLGEVMGHVGGRVQLRPVAGGREWDCPPESTGPAPQDEVLRARVRRVNKEGRLPC
;
A
#
# COMPACT_ATOMS: atom_id res chain seq x y z
N MET A 1 -33.26 12.38 -7.23
CA MET A 1 -31.96 11.83 -6.80
C MET A 1 -30.90 12.65 -7.49
N ALA A 2 -30.10 13.43 -6.76
CA ALA A 2 -29.03 14.20 -7.36
C ALA A 2 -28.04 13.20 -7.98
N VAL A 3 -27.84 13.28 -9.30
CA VAL A 3 -26.73 12.59 -9.96
C VAL A 3 -25.48 13.21 -9.34
N ARG A 4 -24.69 12.45 -8.58
CA ARG A 4 -23.40 12.95 -8.10
C ARG A 4 -22.59 13.34 -9.33
N GLN A 5 -21.94 14.49 -9.26
CA GLN A 5 -21.05 14.91 -10.32
C GLN A 5 -19.94 13.84 -10.46
N THR A 6 -19.60 13.44 -11.68
CA THR A 6 -18.58 12.41 -11.94
C THR A 6 -17.25 12.70 -11.22
N GLU A 7 -16.87 13.97 -11.14
CA GLU A 7 -15.68 14.44 -10.42
C GLU A 7 -15.73 14.13 -8.91
N GLU A 8 -16.90 14.29 -8.29
CA GLU A 8 -17.10 14.00 -6.87
C GLU A 8 -16.86 12.50 -6.57
N VAL A 9 -17.30 11.63 -7.47
CA VAL A 9 -17.10 10.17 -7.34
C VAL A 9 -15.62 9.80 -7.44
N VAL A 10 -14.88 10.45 -8.34
CA VAL A 10 -13.44 10.21 -8.50
C VAL A 10 -12.66 10.70 -7.28
N GLU A 11 -13.01 11.85 -6.71
CA GLU A 11 -12.37 12.32 -5.48
C GLU A 11 -12.72 11.44 -4.27
N GLN A 12 -13.95 10.93 -4.16
CA GLN A 12 -14.29 9.93 -3.15
C GLN A 12 -13.45 8.64 -3.31
N LEU A 13 -13.22 8.19 -4.55
CA LEU A 13 -12.35 7.05 -4.81
C LEU A 13 -10.89 7.36 -4.44
N ARG A 14 -10.40 8.58 -4.73
CA ARG A 14 -9.06 9.02 -4.33
C ARG A 14 -8.89 8.96 -2.83
N GLU A 15 -9.82 9.55 -2.07
CA GLU A 15 -9.79 9.55 -0.61
C GLU A 15 -9.83 8.13 -0.05
N ALA A 16 -10.67 7.26 -0.59
CA ALA A 16 -10.75 5.86 -0.18
C ALA A 16 -9.42 5.11 -0.41
N LEU A 17 -8.78 5.32 -1.56
CA LEU A 17 -7.47 4.74 -1.85
C LEU A 17 -6.38 5.27 -0.91
N VAL A 18 -6.38 6.59 -0.65
CA VAL A 18 -5.44 7.21 0.30
C VAL A 18 -5.64 6.66 1.71
N GLY A 19 -6.89 6.44 2.14
CA GLY A 19 -7.23 5.85 3.43
C GLY A 19 -6.66 4.45 3.65
N VAL A 20 -6.45 3.68 2.58
CA VAL A 20 -5.77 2.37 2.61
C VAL A 20 -4.28 2.45 2.26
N GLY A 21 -3.75 3.67 2.12
CA GLY A 21 -2.37 4.01 1.83
C GLY A 21 -1.93 3.78 0.39
N LEU A 22 -2.86 3.72 -0.55
CA LEU A 22 -2.62 3.62 -1.99
C LEU A 22 -2.74 5.01 -2.63
N VAL A 23 -1.79 5.35 -3.50
CA VAL A 23 -1.82 6.59 -4.26
C VAL A 23 -1.72 6.26 -5.74
N LEU A 24 -2.70 6.71 -6.51
CA LEU A 24 -2.73 6.65 -7.97
C LEU A 24 -2.74 8.09 -8.50
N PRO A 25 -1.56 8.69 -8.77
CA PRO A 25 -1.47 10.10 -9.16
C PRO A 25 -2.23 10.44 -10.44
N SER A 26 -2.37 9.45 -11.32
CA SER A 26 -3.05 9.58 -12.60
C SER A 26 -4.57 9.35 -12.53
N LEU A 27 -5.12 9.08 -11.35
CA LEU A 27 -6.56 8.86 -11.15
C LEU A 27 -7.35 10.11 -11.54
N ARG A 28 -8.20 9.99 -12.56
CA ARG A 28 -9.06 11.08 -13.07
C ARG A 28 -10.28 10.52 -13.80
N VAL A 29 -11.23 11.40 -14.13
CA VAL A 29 -12.24 11.10 -15.15
C VAL A 29 -11.55 10.94 -16.49
N ASP A 30 -11.90 9.91 -17.25
CA ASP A 30 -11.41 9.73 -18.62
C ASP A 30 -11.81 10.95 -19.47
N PRO A 31 -10.85 11.60 -20.16
CA PRO A 31 -11.12 12.87 -20.83
C PRO A 31 -12.06 12.71 -22.05
N VAL A 32 -12.12 11.53 -22.67
CA VAL A 32 -12.95 11.29 -23.86
C VAL A 32 -14.42 11.21 -23.45
N THR A 33 -14.72 10.34 -22.49
CA THR A 33 -16.09 10.14 -22.02
C THR A 33 -16.56 11.28 -21.12
N GLY A 34 -15.66 11.93 -20.37
CA GLY A 34 -16.00 13.11 -19.56
C GLY A 34 -16.37 14.36 -20.36
N ALA A 35 -15.93 14.47 -21.62
CA ALA A 35 -16.28 15.57 -22.52
C ALA A 35 -17.53 15.28 -23.38
N SER A 36 -18.15 14.11 -23.22
CA SER A 36 -19.29 13.65 -24.03
C SER A 36 -20.61 13.77 -23.27
N ASP A 37 -21.73 13.70 -23.99
CA ASP A 37 -23.09 13.60 -23.41
C ASP A 37 -23.42 12.18 -22.90
N GLU A 38 -22.41 11.32 -22.76
CA GLU A 38 -22.59 9.92 -22.38
C GLU A 38 -22.92 9.81 -20.87
N PRO A 39 -23.98 9.09 -20.48
CA PRO A 39 -24.46 9.09 -19.10
C PRO A 39 -23.51 8.42 -18.09
N PHE A 40 -22.47 7.73 -18.57
CA PHE A 40 -21.52 6.99 -17.73
C PHE A 40 -20.07 7.29 -18.15
N ALA A 41 -19.56 8.45 -17.72
CA ALA A 41 -18.14 8.78 -17.90
C ALA A 41 -17.25 7.72 -17.21
N LEU A 42 -16.18 7.32 -17.90
CA LEU A 42 -15.23 6.32 -17.42
C LEU A 42 -14.22 6.94 -16.45
N VAL A 43 -13.60 6.10 -15.63
CA VAL A 43 -12.53 6.51 -14.70
C VAL A 43 -11.20 5.95 -15.19
N GLU A 44 -10.23 6.82 -15.39
CA GLU A 44 -8.87 6.45 -15.74
C GLU A 44 -8.03 6.27 -14.46
N LEU A 45 -7.57 5.06 -14.18
CA LEU A 45 -6.74 4.74 -13.01
C LEU A 45 -5.24 5.02 -13.24
N GLY A 46 -4.81 5.04 -14.51
CA GLY A 46 -3.41 5.15 -14.92
C GLY A 46 -2.58 3.89 -14.70
N ARG A 47 -1.24 4.04 -14.78
CA ARG A 47 -0.28 2.95 -14.57
C ARG A 47 0.19 2.91 -13.12
N CYS A 48 0.34 1.72 -12.57
CA CYS A 48 0.99 1.52 -11.27
C CYS A 48 2.11 0.46 -11.40
N ASN A 49 3.02 0.43 -10.43
CA ASN A 49 4.05 -0.61 -10.38
C ASN A 49 3.48 -1.91 -9.76
N VAL A 50 4.18 -3.03 -9.94
CA VAL A 50 3.74 -4.35 -9.48
C VAL A 50 3.47 -4.37 -7.96
N ARG A 51 4.31 -3.71 -7.16
CA ARG A 51 4.13 -3.64 -5.69
C ARG A 51 2.84 -2.90 -5.30
N THR A 52 2.47 -1.85 -6.02
CA THR A 52 1.19 -1.16 -5.83
C THR A 52 0.01 -2.04 -6.25
N ALA A 53 0.14 -2.79 -7.36
CA ALA A 53 -0.90 -3.70 -7.83
C ALA A 53 -1.15 -4.86 -6.84
N GLU A 54 -0.09 -5.44 -6.28
CA GLU A 54 -0.17 -6.48 -5.24
C GLU A 54 -0.86 -5.97 -3.98
N ARG A 55 -0.47 -4.77 -3.52
CA ARG A 55 -1.12 -4.12 -2.38
C ARG A 55 -2.59 -3.84 -2.64
N LEU A 56 -2.94 -3.35 -3.83
CA LEU A 56 -4.34 -3.11 -4.22
C LEU A 56 -5.14 -4.42 -4.17
N ALA A 57 -4.63 -5.51 -4.77
CA ALA A 57 -5.29 -6.81 -4.72
C ALA A 57 -5.48 -7.32 -3.29
N SER A 58 -4.46 -7.18 -2.45
CA SER A 58 -4.49 -7.56 -1.03
C SER A 58 -5.58 -6.81 -0.26
N VAL A 59 -5.67 -5.49 -0.43
CA VAL A 59 -6.71 -4.65 0.18
C VAL A 59 -8.10 -5.09 -0.28
N LEU A 60 -8.29 -5.31 -1.58
CA LEU A 60 -9.57 -5.74 -2.15
C LEU A 60 -10.01 -7.13 -1.67
N ARG A 61 -9.07 -8.03 -1.39
CA ARG A 61 -9.35 -9.35 -0.79
C ARG A 61 -9.60 -9.29 0.71
N GLY A 62 -9.44 -8.12 1.35
CA GLY A 62 -9.61 -7.96 2.79
C GLY A 62 -8.48 -8.55 3.62
N GLU A 63 -7.30 -8.75 3.02
CA GLU A 63 -6.13 -9.27 3.73
C GLU A 63 -5.68 -8.26 4.81
N ARG A 64 -5.41 -8.81 6.00
CA ARG A 64 -4.98 -8.04 7.17
C ARG A 64 -3.75 -8.71 7.79
N PRO A 65 -2.66 -7.95 7.99
CA PRO A 65 -2.37 -6.61 7.42
C PRO A 65 -2.19 -6.69 5.90
N ALA A 66 -2.47 -5.61 5.15
CA ALA A 66 -2.33 -5.63 3.69
C ALA A 66 -0.86 -5.74 3.25
N ILE A 67 -0.61 -6.32 2.07
CA ILE A 67 0.73 -6.36 1.45
C ILE A 67 1.32 -4.95 1.33
N GLY A 68 2.60 -4.80 1.63
CA GLY A 68 3.32 -3.54 1.65
C GLY A 68 3.09 -2.68 2.90
N ALA A 69 2.20 -3.07 3.81
CA ALA A 69 2.08 -2.43 5.12
C ALA A 69 3.33 -2.69 5.97
N HIS A 70 3.66 -1.73 6.85
CA HIS A 70 4.69 -1.93 7.86
C HIS A 70 4.03 -2.31 9.18
N VAL A 71 4.51 -3.39 9.79
CA VAL A 71 4.00 -3.91 11.05
C VAL A 71 5.13 -4.21 12.00
N VAL A 72 4.81 -4.22 13.29
CA VAL A 72 5.67 -4.77 14.32
C VAL A 72 5.18 -6.18 14.65
N ASP A 73 6.10 -7.13 14.72
CA ASP A 73 5.85 -8.43 15.30
C ASP A 73 5.90 -8.29 16.83
N VAL A 74 4.75 -8.31 17.50
CA VAL A 74 4.68 -8.01 18.94
C VAL A 74 5.32 -9.09 19.81
N ARG A 75 5.66 -10.25 19.22
CA ARG A 75 6.31 -11.36 19.93
C ARG A 75 7.75 -11.05 20.27
N ASP A 76 8.44 -10.29 19.42
CA ASP A 76 9.87 -10.01 19.54
C ASP A 76 10.25 -8.54 19.23
N GLY A 77 9.27 -7.69 18.88
CA GLY A 77 9.45 -6.27 18.61
C GLY A 77 10.04 -5.97 17.23
N ARG A 78 10.18 -6.95 16.33
CA ARG A 78 10.80 -6.73 15.01
C ARG A 78 9.88 -6.00 14.04
N LEU A 79 10.41 -4.99 13.37
CA LEU A 79 9.71 -4.24 12.32
C LEU A 79 9.89 -4.88 10.95
N GLY A 80 8.77 -5.14 10.28
CA GLY A 80 8.74 -5.77 8.97
C GLY A 80 7.76 -5.10 8.02
N GLU A 81 8.06 -5.21 6.72
CA GLU A 81 7.11 -4.97 5.65
C GLU A 81 6.42 -6.29 5.28
N VAL A 82 5.10 -6.26 5.10
CA VAL A 82 4.30 -7.40 4.68
C VAL A 82 4.56 -7.73 3.21
N MET A 83 5.04 -8.94 2.94
CA MET A 83 5.30 -9.44 1.59
C MET A 83 4.14 -10.27 1.04
N GLY A 84 3.35 -10.90 1.91
CA GLY A 84 2.23 -11.75 1.51
C GLY A 84 1.68 -12.58 2.67
N HIS A 85 0.66 -13.39 2.37
CA HIS A 85 0.09 -14.36 3.29
C HIS A 85 0.32 -15.77 2.75
N VAL A 86 1.02 -16.60 3.53
CA VAL A 86 1.38 -17.96 3.16
C VAL A 86 1.03 -18.89 4.32
N GLY A 87 0.25 -19.94 4.05
CA GLY A 87 -0.12 -20.94 5.06
C GLY A 87 -0.82 -20.37 6.29
N GLY A 88 -1.62 -19.31 6.12
CA GLY A 88 -2.30 -18.61 7.21
C GLY A 88 -1.40 -17.67 8.04
N ARG A 89 -0.13 -17.50 7.65
CA ARG A 89 0.82 -16.59 8.29
C ARG A 89 1.11 -15.39 7.39
N VAL A 90 1.52 -14.30 8.02
CA VAL A 90 1.98 -13.08 7.36
C VAL A 90 3.49 -13.19 7.16
N GLN A 91 3.95 -13.19 5.91
CA GLN A 91 5.38 -13.16 5.60
C GLN A 91 5.89 -11.73 5.69
N LEU A 92 6.89 -11.50 6.53
CA LEU A 92 7.48 -10.18 6.80
C LEU A 92 8.92 -10.12 6.31
N ARG A 93 9.29 -8.99 5.71
CA ARG A 93 10.67 -8.65 5.33
C ARG A 93 11.22 -7.53 6.22
N PRO A 94 12.44 -7.63 6.77
CA PRO A 94 12.94 -6.60 7.68
C PRO A 94 13.13 -5.26 6.97
N VAL A 95 12.70 -4.16 7.59
CA VAL A 95 12.84 -2.81 6.99
C VAL A 95 14.30 -2.40 6.80
N ALA A 96 15.17 -2.84 7.72
CA ALA A 96 16.61 -2.60 7.65
C ALA A 96 17.37 -3.57 6.71
N GLY A 97 16.65 -4.47 6.02
CA GLY A 97 17.24 -5.59 5.28
C GLY A 97 17.53 -6.81 6.17
N GLY A 98 17.67 -7.98 5.55
CA GLY A 98 17.89 -9.26 6.23
C GLY A 98 16.93 -10.35 5.78
N ARG A 99 16.87 -11.45 6.53
CA ARG A 99 16.04 -12.61 6.21
C ARG A 99 14.57 -12.38 6.55
N GLU A 100 13.69 -12.76 5.63
CA GLU A 100 12.25 -12.82 5.85
C GLU A 100 11.86 -13.80 6.96
N TRP A 101 10.71 -13.56 7.59
CA TRP A 101 10.17 -14.44 8.62
C TRP A 101 8.65 -14.45 8.61
N ASP A 102 8.05 -15.49 9.20
CA ASP A 102 6.60 -15.64 9.26
C ASP A 102 6.04 -15.24 10.62
N CYS A 103 5.05 -14.36 10.59
CA CYS A 103 4.34 -13.83 11.76
C CYS A 103 2.88 -14.30 11.76
N PRO A 104 2.32 -14.80 12.88
CA PRO A 104 0.88 -14.98 13.00
C PRO A 104 0.18 -13.63 12.82
N PRO A 105 -0.91 -13.55 12.02
CA PRO A 105 -1.61 -12.29 11.80
C PRO A 105 -2.07 -11.61 13.11
N GLU A 106 -2.47 -12.40 14.11
CA GLU A 106 -2.86 -11.93 15.45
C GLU A 106 -1.71 -11.32 16.27
N SER A 107 -0.46 -11.60 15.87
CA SER A 107 0.74 -11.04 16.50
C SER A 107 1.26 -9.80 15.75
N THR A 108 0.55 -9.33 14.73
CA THR A 108 0.93 -8.11 14.01
C THR A 108 0.34 -6.88 14.69
N GLY A 109 1.20 -5.91 15.01
CA GLY A 109 0.82 -4.59 15.49
C GLY A 109 1.12 -3.50 14.46
N PRO A 110 0.49 -2.31 14.56
CA PRO A 110 0.85 -1.18 13.72
C PRO A 110 2.29 -0.75 13.98
N ALA A 111 3.10 -0.62 12.93
CA ALA A 111 4.44 -0.08 13.07
C ALA A 111 4.42 1.45 13.26
N PRO A 112 5.11 2.00 14.27
CA PRO A 112 5.30 3.45 14.38
C PRO A 112 6.05 3.98 13.14
N GLN A 113 5.51 5.03 12.51
CA GLN A 113 6.10 5.55 11.26
C GLN A 113 7.53 6.07 11.47
N ASP A 114 7.82 6.69 12.62
CA ASP A 114 9.14 7.20 12.94
C ASP A 114 10.18 6.08 13.05
N GLU A 115 9.82 4.93 13.61
CA GLU A 115 10.70 3.76 13.66
C GLU A 115 10.93 3.14 12.28
N VAL A 116 9.89 3.06 11.44
CA VAL A 116 10.01 2.61 10.04
C VAL A 116 10.97 3.53 9.27
N LEU A 117 10.80 4.85 9.40
CA LEU A 117 11.67 5.84 8.76
C LEU A 117 13.12 5.70 9.26
N ARG A 118 13.31 5.59 10.58
CA ARG A 118 14.64 5.36 11.17
C ARG A 118 15.29 4.09 10.64
N ALA A 119 14.55 2.98 10.53
CA ALA A 119 15.05 1.72 10.00
C ALA A 119 15.44 1.84 8.51
N ARG A 120 14.62 2.50 7.70
CA ARG A 120 14.93 2.77 6.28
C ARG A 120 16.19 3.62 6.11
N VAL A 121 16.30 4.70 6.89
CA VAL A 121 17.49 5.58 6.88
C VAL A 121 18.74 4.82 7.30
N ARG A 122 18.67 3.99 8.35
CA ARG A 122 19.79 3.14 8.78
C ARG A 122 20.27 2.21 7.67
N ARG A 123 19.34 1.61 6.90
CA ARG A 123 19.68 0.76 5.76
C ARG A 123 20.41 1.53 4.67
N VAL A 124 19.86 2.66 4.23
CA VAL A 124 20.47 3.52 3.21
C VAL A 124 21.87 3.99 3.65
N ASN A 125 22.01 4.40 4.92
CA ASN A 125 23.30 4.80 5.48
C ASN A 125 24.32 3.66 5.52
N LYS A 126 23.88 2.40 5.69
CA LYS A 126 24.75 1.22 5.64
C LYS A 126 25.18 0.91 4.20
N GLU A 127 24.27 0.99 3.25
CA GLU A 127 24.54 0.80 1.82
C GLU A 127 25.51 1.87 1.28
N GLY A 128 25.33 3.13 1.68
CA GLY A 128 26.24 4.23 1.31
C GLY A 128 27.61 4.20 1.99
N ARG A 129 27.85 3.31 2.96
CA ARG A 129 29.14 3.12 3.65
C ARG A 129 30.00 2.01 3.04
N LEU A 130 29.60 1.40 1.93
CA LEU A 130 30.43 0.42 1.25
C LEU A 130 31.72 1.09 0.72
N PRO A 131 32.91 0.53 0.99
CA PRO A 131 34.15 1.03 0.39
C PRO A 131 34.13 0.79 -1.12
N CYS A 132 34.71 1.72 -1.86
CA CYS A 132 34.91 1.64 -3.31
C CYS A 132 35.81 0.47 -3.71
#